data_AF-A0A522YVI9-F1
#
_entry.id   AF-A0A522YVI9-F1
#
_cell.length_a   1.000
_cell.length_b   1.000
_cell.length_c   1.000
_cell.angle_alpha   90.00
_cell.angle_beta   90.00
_cell.angle_gamma   90.00
#
_symmetry.space_group_name_H-M   'P 1'
#
loop_
_entity.id
_entity.type
_entity.pdbx_description
1 polymer ?
#
loop_
_entity_poly.entity_id
_entity_poly.type
_entity_poly.pdbx_seq_one_letter_code
_entity_poly.pdbx_strand_id
1 'polypeptide(L)' 'MSPFYTRKKNPGVKEEERVDRLVAKGRESLNLGNFKVALKFFNEALELEPDNADALLNKAEAISQLKKTS' A
#
# COMPACT_ATOMS: atom_id res chain seq x y z
N MET A 1 11.51 -8.24 -39.96
CA MET A 1 12.22 -9.38 -39.33
C MET A 1 13.27 -8.79 -38.40
N SER A 2 13.27 -8.96 -37.08
CA SER A 2 12.53 -9.82 -36.16
C SER A 2 12.68 -9.20 -34.75
N PRO A 3 12.02 -9.73 -33.73
CA PRO A 3 10.60 -9.72 -33.48
C PRO A 3 10.29 -8.76 -32.31
N PHE A 4 9.02 -8.38 -32.23
CA PHE A 4 8.31 -7.96 -31.02
C PHE A 4 9.12 -8.10 -29.72
N TYR A 5 9.30 -6.99 -29.01
CA TYR A 5 9.56 -6.99 -27.58
C TYR A 5 8.60 -8.00 -26.97
N THR A 6 9.12 -9.20 -26.67
CA THR A 6 8.36 -10.26 -26.05
C THR A 6 7.96 -9.70 -24.71
N ARG A 7 6.69 -9.30 -24.63
CA ARG A 7 5.96 -8.90 -23.45
C ARG A 7 6.52 -9.70 -22.28
N LYS A 8 7.33 -9.04 -21.44
CA LYS A 8 7.77 -9.60 -20.16
C LYS A 8 6.52 -10.24 -19.58
N LYS A 9 6.56 -11.53 -19.28
CA LYS A 9 5.71 -12.04 -18.20
C LYS A 9 6.11 -11.16 -17.01
N ASN A 10 5.32 -10.13 -16.74
CA ASN A 10 5.60 -9.08 -15.78
C ASN A 10 4.79 -9.42 -14.52
N PRO A 11 5.33 -10.25 -13.60
CA PRO A 11 4.68 -10.48 -12.32
C PRO A 11 4.52 -9.18 -11.51
N GLY A 12 5.34 -8.16 -11.78
CA GLY A 12 5.30 -6.86 -11.11
C GLY A 12 3.95 -6.13 -11.17
N VAL A 13 3.18 -6.26 -12.27
CA VAL A 13 1.87 -5.57 -12.36
C VAL A 13 0.86 -6.12 -11.34
N LYS A 14 0.95 -7.41 -10.99
CA LYS A 14 0.03 -8.02 -10.02
C LYS A 14 0.39 -7.67 -8.58
N GLU A 15 1.67 -7.46 -8.31
CA GLU A 15 2.18 -7.09 -6.99
C GLU A 15 1.95 -5.60 -6.75
N GLU A 16 2.22 -4.74 -7.74
CA GLU A 16 1.86 -3.32 -7.74
C GLU A 16 0.34 -3.12 -7.54
N GLU A 17 -0.51 -3.84 -8.29
CA GLU A 17 -1.98 -3.77 -8.11
C GLU A 17 -2.42 -4.26 -6.71
N ARG A 18 -1.69 -5.23 -6.14
CA ARG A 18 -1.94 -5.70 -4.78
C ARG A 18 -1.54 -4.65 -3.75
N VAL A 19 -0.42 -3.96 -3.96
CA VAL A 19 0.05 -2.87 -3.10
C VAL A 19 -0.95 -1.71 -3.14
N ASP A 20 -1.35 -1.26 -4.33
CA ASP A 20 -2.34 -0.19 -4.50
C ASP A 20 -3.65 -0.52 -3.78
N ARG A 21 -4.12 -1.76 -3.89
CA ARG A 21 -5.33 -2.22 -3.19
C ARG A 21 -5.16 -2.22 -1.66
N LEU A 22 -4.00 -2.59 -1.15
CA LEU A 22 -3.70 -2.55 0.28
C LEU A 22 -3.66 -1.10 0.77
N VAL A 23 -2.99 -0.21 0.04
CA VAL A 23 -2.97 1.23 0.33
C VAL A 23 -4.38 1.82 0.34
N ALA A 24 -5.21 1.49 -0.66
CA ALA A 24 -6.59 1.97 -0.73
C ALA A 24 -7.44 1.53 0.48
N LYS A 25 -7.35 0.25 0.88
CA LYS A 25 -8.03 -0.26 2.08
C LYS A 25 -7.52 0.38 3.37
N GLY A 26 -6.21 0.64 3.44
CA GLY A 26 -5.60 1.37 4.54
C GLY A 26 -6.17 2.77 4.67
N ARG A 27 -6.29 3.51 3.56
CA ARG A 27 -6.88 4.86 3.51
C ARG A 27 -8.35 4.86 3.90
N GLU A 28 -9.13 3.90 3.41
CA GLU A 28 -10.53 3.75 3.81
C GLU A 28 -10.65 3.51 5.32
N SER A 29 -9.83 2.62 5.87
CA SER A 29 -9.80 2.34 7.31
C SER A 29 -9.36 3.57 8.12
N LEU A 30 -8.41 4.35 7.61
CA LEU A 30 -7.96 5.60 8.23
C LEU A 30 -9.12 6.61 8.31
N ASN A 31 -9.86 6.79 7.22
CA ASN A 31 -11.02 7.69 7.15
C ASN A 31 -12.15 7.26 8.10
N LEU A 32 -12.30 5.94 8.33
CA LEU A 32 -13.25 5.39 9.30
C LEU A 32 -12.79 5.50 10.76
N GLY A 33 -11.61 6.05 11.03
CA GLY A 33 -11.02 6.13 12.38
C GLY A 33 -10.45 4.80 12.88
N ASN A 34 -10.42 3.76 12.04
CA ASN A 34 -9.91 2.43 12.37
C ASN A 34 -8.38 2.39 12.23
N PHE A 35 -7.66 3.23 12.98
CA PHE A 35 -6.22 3.45 12.78
C PHE A 35 -5.36 2.19 12.92
N LYS A 36 -5.72 1.26 13.82
CA LYS A 36 -5.03 -0.03 13.97
C LYS A 36 -5.18 -0.92 12.73
N VAL A 37 -6.35 -0.90 12.10
CA VAL A 37 -6.63 -1.66 10.88
C VAL A 37 -5.93 -1.01 9.68
N ALA A 38 -5.95 0.32 9.60
CA ALA A 38 -5.21 1.08 8.60
C ALA A 38 -3.71 0.74 8.63
N LEU A 39 -3.11 0.73 9.83
CA LEU A 39 -1.72 0.35 10.05
C LEU A 39 -1.39 -1.07 9.55
N LYS A 40 -2.31 -2.02 9.74
CA LYS A 40 -2.13 -3.39 9.25
C LYS A 40 -2.03 -3.41 7.72
N PHE A 41 -2.94 -2.75 7.02
CA PHE A 41 -2.92 -2.71 5.56
C PHE A 41 -1.68 -1.99 5.01
N PHE A 42 -1.25 -0.88 5.63
CA PHE A 42 -0.03 -0.21 5.20
C PHE A 42 1.22 -1.04 5.47
N ASN A 43 1.28 -1.80 6.57
CA ASN A 43 2.39 -2.72 6.80
C ASN A 43 2.44 -3.83 5.75
N GLU A 44 1.30 -4.44 5.43
CA GLU A 44 1.23 -5.45 4.35
C GLU A 44 1.65 -4.86 2.99
N ALA A 45 1.29 -3.61 2.70
CA ALA A 45 1.75 -2.92 1.48
C ALA A 45 3.27 -2.73 1.48
N LEU A 46 3.85 -2.32 2.62
CA LEU A 46 5.29 -2.08 2.77
C LEU A 46 6.12 -3.37 2.84
N GLU A 47 5.51 -4.51 3.17
CA GLU A 47 6.16 -5.83 3.06
C GLU A 47 6.36 -6.24 1.59
N LEU A 48 5.50 -5.77 0.69
CA LEU A 48 5.60 -6.01 -0.75
C LEU A 48 6.46 -4.96 -1.45
N GLU A 49 6.23 -3.68 -1.13
CA GLU A 49 6.99 -2.53 -1.64
C GLU A 49 7.46 -1.65 -0.47
N PRO A 50 8.66 -1.92 0.08
CA PRO A 50 9.20 -1.18 1.22
C PRO A 50 9.41 0.32 0.96
N ASP A 51 9.54 0.72 -0.29
CA ASP A 51 9.76 2.09 -0.76
C ASP A 51 8.48 2.78 -1.27
N ASN A 52 7.31 2.16 -1.11
CA ASN A 52 6.05 2.76 -1.50
C ASN A 52 5.75 4.03 -0.68
N ALA A 53 5.93 5.18 -1.31
CA ALA A 53 5.80 6.49 -0.66
C ALA A 53 4.39 6.74 -0.10
N ASP A 54 3.36 6.30 -0.81
CA ASP A 54 1.96 6.44 -0.38
C ASP A 54 1.69 5.62 0.88
N ALA A 55 2.14 4.37 0.94
CA ALA A 55 1.99 3.53 2.11
C ALA A 55 2.73 4.11 3.33
N LEU A 56 3.96 4.63 3.15
CA LEU A 56 4.74 5.27 4.20
C LEU A 56 4.04 6.52 4.75
N LEU A 57 3.57 7.41 3.86
CA LEU A 57 2.90 8.65 4.24
C LEU A 57 1.61 8.37 5.02
N ASN A 58 0.75 7.49 4.50
CA ASN A 58 -0.52 7.18 5.15
C ASN A 58 -0.31 6.40 6.46
N LYS A 59 0.74 5.57 6.57
CA LYS A 59 1.13 4.91 7.83
C LYS A 59 1.52 5.94 8.89
N ALA A 60 2.31 6.95 8.52
CA ALA A 60 2.70 8.02 9.44
C ALA A 60 1.47 8.80 9.93
N GLU A 61 0.52 9.08 9.04
CA GLU A 61 -0.76 9.70 9.41
C GLU A 61 -1.56 8.81 10.38
N ALA A 62 -1.69 7.51 10.09
CA ALA A 62 -2.40 6.56 10.96
C ALA A 62 -1.81 6.51 12.37
N ILE A 63 -0.48 6.53 12.50
CA ILE A 63 0.22 6.57 13.80
C ILE A 63 -0.04 7.90 14.51
N SER A 64 0.01 9.01 13.79
CA SER A 64 -0.26 10.34 14.34
C SER A 64 -1.69 10.42 14.90
N GLN A 65 -2.68 9.92 14.17
CA GLN A 65 -4.07 9.90 14.62
C GLN A 65 -4.28 8.94 15.80
N LEU A 66 -3.72 7.73 15.74
CA LEU A 66 -3.83 6.76 16.84
C LEU A 66 -3.29 7.31 18.16
N LYS A 67 -2.18 8.05 18.11
CA LYS A 67 -1.58 8.72 19.29
C LYS A 67 -2.46 9.85 19.83
N LYS A 68 -3.19 10.56 18.97
CA LYS A 68 -4.12 11.63 19.40
C LYS A 68 -5.38 11.08 20.07
N THR A 69 -5.78 9.86 19.70
CA THR A 69 -7.01 9.22 20.21
C THR A 69 -6.77 8.18 21.32
N SER A 70 -5.51 7.88 21.64
CA SER A 70 -5.13 6.99 22.75
C SER A 70 -4.99 7.79 24.05
#